data_AF-A0AAU4M391-F1
#
_entry.id   AF-A0AAU4M391-F1
#
_cell.length_a   1.000
_cell.length_b   1.000
_cell.length_c   1.000
_cell.angle_alpha   90.00
_cell.angle_beta   90.00
_cell.angle_gamma   90.00
#
_symmetry.space_group_name_H-M   'P 1'
#
loop_
_entity.id
_entity.type
_entity.pdbx_description
1 polymer ?
#
loop_
_entity_poly.entity_id
_entity_poly.type
_entity_poly.pdbx_seq_one_letter_code
_entity_poly.pdbx_strand_id
1 'polypeptide(L)'
;MISEADELRRDLFLRDDLEAGDVVSAHREALRVLRDSIETAHVDAYSDIAWPREVVAAYEHALSMAENQVAEGVRSAKDDPGMGIDVAVRDDTQFDVLLSLAPFTIHAEAWRQGREIFSASDTGTALWIAVTSQQEVQLMSRLGALGVPQTAFTTQPRRRRRLFAR
;
A
#
# COMPACT_ATOMS: atom_id res chain seq x y z
N MET A 1 30.10 13.11 -5.25
CA MET A 1 28.97 13.69 -4.50
C MET A 1 28.12 12.53 -4.02
N ILE A 2 28.14 12.26 -2.72
CA ILE A 2 27.27 11.28 -2.08
C ILE A 2 25.96 12.02 -1.84
N SER A 3 24.89 11.57 -2.49
CA SER A 3 23.54 12.15 -2.38
C SER A 3 23.13 12.26 -0.92
N GLU A 4 22.64 13.42 -0.52
CA GLU A 4 22.01 13.63 0.78
C GLU A 4 20.86 12.62 0.97
N ALA A 5 20.85 11.96 2.13
CA ALA A 5 19.78 11.13 2.67
C ALA A 5 19.46 9.79 1.95
N ASP A 6 20.39 8.84 1.96
CA ASP A 6 20.01 7.45 2.31
C ASP A 6 19.77 7.45 3.84
N GLU A 7 18.71 8.16 4.27
CA GLU A 7 18.28 8.13 5.67
C GLU A 7 18.01 6.68 6.03
N LEU A 8 18.62 6.22 7.13
CA LEU A 8 18.43 4.87 7.63
C LEU A 8 16.93 4.58 7.77
N ARG A 9 16.42 3.75 6.86
CA ARG A 9 15.03 3.29 6.91
C ARG A 9 14.92 2.07 7.82
N ARG A 10 13.79 1.97 8.48
CA ARG A 10 13.41 0.84 9.33
C ARG A 10 12.23 0.14 8.71
N ASP A 11 12.30 -1.18 8.70
CA ASP A 11 11.21 -2.04 8.26
C ASP A 11 10.17 -2.20 9.38
N LEU A 12 8.91 -1.93 9.04
CA LEU A 12 7.76 -2.15 9.89
C LEU A 12 6.78 -3.08 9.17
N PHE A 13 6.22 -4.02 9.93
CA PHE A 13 5.26 -5.01 9.46
C PHE A 13 3.99 -4.90 10.28
N LEU A 14 2.84 -4.93 9.62
CA LEU A 14 1.54 -4.95 10.27
C LEU A 14 1.33 -6.30 10.99
N ARG A 15 0.75 -6.25 12.18
CA ARG A 15 0.41 -7.46 12.95
C ARG A 15 -0.90 -8.10 12.50
N ASP A 16 -1.01 -9.39 12.77
CA ASP A 16 -2.10 -10.27 12.32
C ASP A 16 -3.34 -10.19 13.21
N ASP A 17 -3.17 -9.68 14.44
CA ASP A 17 -4.18 -9.67 15.50
C ASP A 17 -4.97 -8.35 15.58
N LEU A 18 -5.01 -7.60 14.48
CA LEU A 18 -5.71 -6.33 14.39
C LEU A 18 -7.16 -6.50 13.92
N GLU A 19 -8.04 -5.65 14.44
CA GLU A 19 -9.41 -5.52 13.94
C GLU A 19 -9.40 -4.98 12.50
N ALA A 20 -10.41 -5.35 11.70
CA ALA A 20 -10.46 -4.97 10.28
C ALA A 20 -10.38 -3.45 10.05
N GLY A 21 -11.02 -2.65 10.92
CA GLY A 21 -10.95 -1.19 10.86
C GLY A 21 -9.54 -0.62 11.13
N ASP A 22 -8.79 -1.28 12.01
CA ASP A 22 -7.41 -0.90 12.34
C ASP A 22 -6.47 -1.23 11.18
N VAL A 23 -6.67 -2.38 10.51
CA VAL A 23 -5.93 -2.76 9.30
C VAL A 23 -6.13 -1.71 8.21
N VAL A 24 -7.37 -1.30 7.95
CA VAL A 24 -7.70 -0.27 6.97
C VAL A 24 -7.03 1.07 7.31
N SER A 25 -7.10 1.46 8.59
CA SER A 25 -6.48 2.70 9.07
C SER A 25 -4.96 2.67 8.94
N ALA A 26 -4.33 1.52 9.26
CA ALA A 26 -2.89 1.33 9.16
C ALA A 26 -2.36 1.48 7.73
N HIS A 27 -3.04 0.87 6.74
CA HIS A 27 -2.68 1.01 5.33
C HIS A 27 -2.77 2.45 4.85
N ARG A 28 -3.89 3.12 5.15
CA ARG A 28 -4.14 4.49 4.71
C ARG A 28 -3.14 5.47 5.32
N GLU A 29 -2.87 5.37 6.62
CA GLU A 29 -1.90 6.26 7.25
C GLU A 29 -0.47 5.96 6.82
N ALA A 30 -0.12 4.69 6.59
CA ALA A 30 1.19 4.33 6.05
C ALA A 30 1.43 4.98 4.69
N LEU A 31 0.48 4.85 3.75
CA LEU A 31 0.55 5.50 2.44
C LEU A 31 0.63 7.03 2.57
N ARG A 32 -0.20 7.64 3.43
CA ARG A 32 -0.19 9.10 3.65
C ARG A 32 1.16 9.62 4.14
N VAL A 33 1.81 8.91 5.05
CA VAL A 33 3.14 9.25 5.58
C VAL A 33 4.23 9.04 4.52
N LEU A 34 4.08 8.01 3.69
CA LEU A 34 5.04 7.69 2.64
C LEU A 34 4.85 8.53 1.37
N ARG A 35 3.71 9.19 1.18
CA ARG A 35 3.32 9.89 -0.06
C ARG A 35 4.45 10.70 -0.68
N ASP A 36 5.13 11.50 0.14
CA ASP A 36 6.20 12.38 -0.34
C ASP A 36 7.49 11.67 -0.73
N SER A 37 7.70 10.45 -0.24
CA SER A 37 8.80 9.58 -0.63
C SER A 37 8.53 8.74 -1.88
N ILE A 38 7.27 8.55 -2.27
CA ILE A 38 6.92 7.65 -3.37
C ILE A 38 7.23 8.31 -4.71
N GLU A 39 7.92 7.57 -5.58
CA GLU A 39 8.21 7.93 -6.97
C GLU A 39 7.28 7.18 -7.93
N THR A 40 7.07 5.89 -7.72
CA THR A 40 6.13 5.07 -8.48
C THR A 40 5.29 4.21 -7.55
N ALA A 41 4.04 3.95 -7.92
CA ALA A 41 3.17 3.04 -7.19
C ALA A 41 2.27 2.27 -8.15
N HIS A 42 1.94 1.05 -7.75
CA HIS A 42 1.08 0.15 -8.52
C HIS A 42 0.05 -0.47 -7.60
N VAL A 43 -1.12 -0.76 -8.14
CA VAL A 43 -2.18 -1.48 -7.44
C VAL A 43 -2.87 -2.46 -8.35
N ASP A 44 -3.21 -3.63 -7.81
CA ASP A 44 -4.09 -4.58 -8.47
C ASP A 44 -5.55 -4.27 -8.12
N ALA A 45 -6.42 -4.27 -9.12
CA ALA A 45 -7.86 -4.26 -8.98
C ALA A 45 -8.41 -5.69 -8.77
N TYR A 46 -7.70 -6.51 -7.99
CA TYR A 46 -8.09 -7.86 -7.60
C TYR A 46 -8.13 -8.01 -6.07
N SER A 47 -9.05 -8.82 -5.56
CA SER A 47 -9.22 -9.10 -4.14
C SER A 47 -9.65 -10.55 -3.95
N ASP A 48 -9.22 -11.22 -2.87
CA ASP A 48 -9.72 -12.55 -2.51
C ASP A 48 -11.10 -12.50 -1.84
N ILE A 49 -11.58 -11.29 -1.50
CA ILE A 49 -12.90 -11.05 -0.93
C ILE A 49 -13.74 -10.16 -1.85
N ALA A 50 -15.04 -10.10 -1.59
CA ALA A 50 -15.88 -9.11 -2.26
C ALA A 50 -15.46 -7.70 -1.83
N TRP A 51 -15.31 -6.79 -2.81
CA TRP A 51 -15.02 -5.38 -2.54
C TRP A 51 -16.08 -4.78 -1.60
N PRO A 52 -15.67 -4.15 -0.48
CA PRO A 52 -16.57 -3.36 0.34
C PRO A 52 -17.30 -2.30 -0.49
N ARG A 53 -18.57 -2.02 -0.15
CA ARG A 53 -19.41 -1.12 -0.96
C ARG A 53 -18.79 0.27 -1.10
N GLU A 54 -18.13 0.75 -0.06
CA GLU A 54 -17.45 2.03 0.01
C GLU A 54 -16.22 2.14 -0.90
N VAL A 55 -15.63 1.03 -1.36
CA VAL A 55 -14.46 1.05 -2.26
C VAL A 55 -14.79 0.73 -3.72
N VAL A 56 -16.03 0.35 -4.03
CA VAL A 56 -16.46 0.02 -5.40
C VAL A 56 -16.16 1.14 -6.38
N ALA A 57 -16.42 2.40 -6.01
CA ALA A 57 -16.11 3.54 -6.88
C ALA A 57 -14.61 3.70 -7.15
N ALA A 58 -13.76 3.39 -6.16
CA ALA A 58 -12.31 3.41 -6.34
C ALA A 58 -11.83 2.25 -7.23
N TYR A 59 -12.46 1.08 -7.10
CA TYR A 59 -12.20 -0.07 -7.96
C TYR A 59 -12.54 0.23 -9.43
N GLU A 60 -13.74 0.76 -9.68
CA GLU A 60 -14.16 1.18 -11.03
C GLU A 60 -13.20 2.24 -11.59
N HIS A 61 -12.81 3.21 -10.76
CA HIS A 61 -11.86 4.24 -11.17
C HIS A 61 -10.48 3.66 -11.51
N ALA A 62 -9.98 2.68 -10.76
CA ALA A 62 -8.73 2.00 -11.08
C ALA A 62 -8.79 1.34 -12.47
N LEU A 63 -9.88 0.66 -12.81
CA LEU A 63 -10.05 0.07 -14.15
C LEU A 63 -10.06 1.14 -15.25
N SER A 64 -10.76 2.26 -15.03
CA SER A 64 -10.71 3.38 -15.98
C SER A 64 -9.32 4.00 -16.11
N MET A 65 -8.52 4.04 -15.03
CA MET A 65 -7.13 4.47 -15.10
C MET A 65 -6.30 3.54 -16.02
N ALA A 66 -6.47 2.22 -15.89
CA ALA A 66 -5.78 1.26 -16.74
C ALA A 66 -6.17 1.41 -18.23
N GLU A 67 -7.46 1.63 -18.51
CA GLU A 67 -7.94 1.90 -19.87
C GLU A 67 -7.34 3.18 -20.46
N ASN A 68 -7.28 4.25 -19.67
CA ASN A 68 -6.66 5.51 -20.08
C ASN A 68 -5.15 5.33 -20.34
N GLN A 69 -4.43 4.58 -19.51
CA GLN A 69 -3.01 4.27 -19.74
C GLN A 69 -2.79 3.52 -21.06
N VAL A 70 -3.72 2.65 -21.46
CA VAL A 70 -3.69 1.98 -22.77
C VAL A 70 -3.92 3.00 -23.89
N ALA A 71 -4.92 3.87 -23.74
CA ALA A 71 -5.23 4.91 -24.73
C ALA A 71 -4.07 5.90 -24.92
N GLU A 72 -3.32 6.19 -23.86
CA GLU A 72 -2.14 7.06 -23.86
C GLU A 72 -0.86 6.34 -24.33
N GLY A 73 -0.91 5.02 -24.54
CA GLY A 73 0.23 4.21 -24.96
C GLY A 73 1.28 3.97 -23.88
N VAL A 74 0.96 4.27 -22.62
CA VAL A 74 1.80 3.96 -21.45
C VAL A 74 1.72 2.47 -21.10
N ARG A 75 0.54 1.88 -21.29
CA ARG A 75 0.24 0.46 -21.03
C ARG A 75 -0.10 -0.27 -22.32
N SER A 76 0.24 -1.55 -22.42
CA SER A 76 -0.13 -2.37 -23.58
C SER A 76 -1.58 -2.84 -23.45
N ALA A 77 -2.34 -2.77 -24.56
CA ALA A 77 -3.72 -3.29 -24.63
C ALA A 77 -3.84 -4.81 -24.40
N LYS A 78 -2.71 -5.53 -24.37
CA LYS A 78 -2.65 -6.97 -24.07
C LYS A 78 -2.41 -7.27 -22.60
N ASP A 79 -2.07 -6.26 -21.81
CA ASP A 79 -1.84 -6.43 -20.38
C ASP A 79 -3.18 -6.69 -19.68
N ASP A 80 -3.15 -7.42 -18.56
CA ASP A 80 -4.35 -7.66 -17.77
C ASP A 80 -4.93 -6.31 -17.30
N PRO A 81 -6.22 -6.01 -17.51
CA PRO A 81 -6.78 -4.69 -17.20
C PRO A 81 -6.80 -4.38 -15.70
N GLY A 82 -6.72 -5.40 -14.84
CA GLY A 82 -6.80 -5.27 -13.40
C GLY A 82 -5.46 -5.43 -12.66
N MET A 83 -4.35 -5.79 -13.32
CA MET A 83 -3.07 -6.01 -12.62
C MET A 83 -2.10 -4.86 -12.80
N GLY A 84 -1.36 -4.47 -11.75
CA GLY A 84 -0.25 -3.53 -11.83
C GLY A 84 -0.66 -2.20 -12.47
N ILE A 85 -1.76 -1.61 -12.02
CA ILE A 85 -2.26 -0.34 -12.53
C ILE A 85 -1.39 0.78 -11.96
N ASP A 86 -0.79 1.59 -12.83
CA ASP A 86 0.09 2.68 -12.38
C ASP A 86 -0.71 3.77 -11.67
N VAL A 87 -0.18 4.27 -10.56
CA VAL A 87 -0.79 5.34 -9.78
C VAL A 87 0.14 6.55 -9.77
N ALA A 88 -0.32 7.67 -10.32
CA ALA A 88 0.34 8.96 -10.17
C ALA A 88 0.10 9.51 -8.75
N VAL A 89 0.99 9.19 -7.81
CA VAL A 89 0.83 9.53 -6.37
C VAL A 89 0.74 11.04 -6.08
N ARG A 90 1.18 11.88 -7.01
CA ARG A 90 1.06 13.35 -6.92
C ARG A 90 -0.30 13.88 -7.37
N ASP A 91 -1.09 13.07 -8.08
CA ASP A 91 -2.50 13.33 -8.33
C ASP A 91 -3.31 12.87 -7.10
N ASP A 92 -4.03 13.79 -6.46
CA ASP A 92 -4.84 13.48 -5.28
C ASP A 92 -5.91 12.42 -5.57
N THR A 93 -6.51 12.46 -6.75
CA THR A 93 -7.59 11.54 -7.16
C THR A 93 -7.07 10.13 -7.36
N GLN A 94 -5.93 9.97 -8.04
CA GLN A 94 -5.32 8.66 -8.22
C GLN A 94 -4.73 8.13 -6.91
N PHE A 95 -4.17 9.01 -6.07
CA PHE A 95 -3.69 8.61 -4.76
C PHE A 95 -4.84 8.14 -3.83
N ASP A 96 -6.01 8.76 -3.91
CA ASP A 96 -7.21 8.32 -3.19
C ASP A 96 -7.69 6.93 -3.63
N VAL A 97 -7.49 6.56 -4.91
CA VAL A 97 -7.73 5.18 -5.39
C VAL A 97 -6.79 4.21 -4.68
N LEU A 98 -5.49 4.50 -4.64
CA LEU A 98 -4.52 3.67 -3.93
C LEU A 98 -4.83 3.54 -2.43
N LEU A 99 -5.16 4.64 -1.76
CA LEU A 99 -5.59 4.65 -0.34
C LEU A 99 -6.84 3.81 -0.09
N SER A 100 -7.75 3.76 -1.07
CA SER A 100 -9.01 3.04 -0.94
C SER A 100 -8.83 1.54 -1.16
N LEU A 101 -8.01 1.15 -2.13
CA LEU A 101 -7.86 -0.23 -2.57
C LEU A 101 -6.77 -1.02 -1.84
N ALA A 102 -5.67 -0.37 -1.43
CA ALA A 102 -4.54 -1.04 -0.78
C ALA A 102 -4.92 -1.97 0.41
N PRO A 103 -5.90 -1.64 1.28
CA PRO A 103 -6.30 -2.53 2.37
C PRO A 103 -7.09 -3.78 1.96
N PHE A 104 -7.49 -3.88 0.69
CA PHE A 104 -8.42 -4.92 0.22
C PHE A 104 -7.91 -5.62 -1.04
N THR A 105 -6.85 -5.11 -1.67
CA THR A 105 -6.26 -5.73 -2.85
C THR A 105 -5.36 -6.91 -2.52
N ILE A 106 -5.24 -7.86 -3.44
CA ILE A 106 -4.24 -8.93 -3.36
C ILE A 106 -2.81 -8.39 -3.47
N HIS A 107 -2.61 -7.22 -4.10
CA HIS A 107 -1.29 -6.62 -4.27
C HIS A 107 -1.35 -5.10 -4.49
N ALA A 108 -0.54 -4.36 -3.72
CA ALA A 108 -0.19 -2.97 -3.99
C ALA A 108 1.23 -2.69 -3.51
N GLU A 109 1.98 -1.92 -4.28
CA GLU A 109 3.37 -1.62 -3.98
C GLU A 109 3.72 -0.17 -4.31
N ALA A 110 4.71 0.38 -3.61
CA ALA A 110 5.24 1.70 -3.91
C ALA A 110 6.76 1.73 -3.75
N TRP A 111 7.42 2.50 -4.61
CA TRP A 111 8.86 2.50 -4.77
C TRP A 111 9.45 3.90 -4.67
N ARG A 112 10.70 3.96 -4.22
CA ARG A 112 11.57 5.14 -4.25
C ARG A 112 12.95 4.71 -4.74
N GLN A 113 13.46 5.34 -5.78
CA GLN A 113 14.80 5.10 -6.32
C GLN A 113 15.06 3.62 -6.63
N GLY A 114 14.05 2.93 -7.17
CA GLY A 114 14.12 1.51 -7.49
C GLY A 114 14.12 0.56 -6.27
N ARG A 115 13.83 1.06 -5.06
CA ARG A 115 13.62 0.26 -3.85
C ARG A 115 12.16 0.33 -3.41
N GLU A 116 11.56 -0.81 -3.13
CA GLU A 116 10.21 -0.88 -2.57
C GLU A 116 10.23 -0.24 -1.17
N ILE A 117 9.19 0.52 -0.83
CA ILE A 117 9.03 1.16 0.48
C ILE A 117 7.64 0.93 1.08
N PHE A 118 6.74 0.33 0.32
CA PHE A 118 5.40 -0.09 0.72
C PHE A 118 5.05 -1.34 -0.07
N SER A 119 4.54 -2.36 0.62
CA SER A 119 4.01 -3.58 0.04
C SER A 119 2.79 -4.03 0.84
N ALA A 120 1.64 -4.11 0.18
CA ALA A 120 0.42 -4.67 0.72
C ALA A 120 0.02 -5.89 -0.11
N SER A 121 -0.27 -7.01 0.54
CA SER A 121 -0.68 -8.24 -0.13
C SER A 121 -1.65 -9.06 0.73
N ASP A 122 -2.07 -10.22 0.24
CA ASP A 122 -2.98 -11.14 0.92
C ASP A 122 -4.29 -10.43 1.32
N THR A 123 -4.90 -9.74 0.35
CA THR A 123 -6.12 -8.95 0.55
C THR A 123 -5.94 -7.89 1.65
N GLY A 124 -4.81 -7.16 1.54
CA GLY A 124 -4.36 -6.14 2.49
C GLY A 124 -4.16 -6.63 3.93
N THR A 125 -4.15 -7.93 4.20
CA THR A 125 -3.85 -8.41 5.56
C THR A 125 -2.35 -8.39 5.83
N ALA A 126 -1.51 -8.53 4.80
CA ALA A 126 -0.07 -8.40 4.90
C ALA A 126 0.34 -6.99 4.48
N LEU A 127 1.01 -6.26 5.37
CA LEU A 127 1.57 -4.95 5.06
C LEU A 127 2.99 -4.84 5.59
N TRP A 128 3.88 -4.41 4.72
CA TRP A 128 5.25 -4.02 5.03
C TRP A 128 5.52 -2.61 4.52
N ILE A 129 6.27 -1.83 5.31
CA ILE A 129 6.74 -0.50 4.92
C ILE A 129 8.18 -0.27 5.38
N ALA A 130 8.90 0.54 4.61
CA ALA A 130 10.22 1.04 4.98
C ALA A 130 10.13 2.55 5.28
N VAL A 131 10.28 2.93 6.55
CA VAL A 131 10.08 4.32 7.03
C VAL A 131 11.35 4.93 7.58
N THR A 132 11.53 6.25 7.43
CA THR A 132 12.53 6.99 8.20
C THR A 132 12.05 7.20 9.64
N SER A 133 12.93 7.62 10.55
CA SER A 133 12.53 7.88 11.95
C SER A 133 11.44 8.95 12.07
N GLN A 134 11.47 9.98 11.22
CA GLN A 134 10.42 11.01 11.18
C GLN A 134 9.09 10.43 10.71
N GLN A 135 9.12 9.58 9.68
CA GLN A 135 7.94 8.91 9.16
C GLN A 135 7.35 7.95 10.20
N GLU A 136 8.18 7.17 10.90
CA GLU A 136 7.74 6.29 11.99
C GLU A 136 6.98 7.09 13.08
N VAL A 137 7.56 8.19 13.56
CA VAL A 137 6.91 9.06 14.57
C VAL A 137 5.59 9.61 14.06
N GLN A 138 5.55 10.09 12.80
CA GLN A 138 4.34 10.62 12.20
C GLN A 138 3.26 9.55 12.06
N LEU A 139 3.63 8.34 11.65
CA LEU A 139 2.73 7.20 11.54
C LEU A 139 2.13 6.85 12.91
N MET A 140 2.96 6.67 13.94
CA MET A 140 2.47 6.31 15.28
C MET A 140 1.57 7.40 15.88
N SER A 141 1.85 8.67 15.59
CA SER A 141 1.00 9.80 16.01
C SER A 141 -0.38 9.75 15.33
N ARG A 142 -0.41 9.54 14.01
CA ARG A 142 -1.65 9.43 13.22
C ARG A 142 -2.50 8.23 13.65
N LEU A 143 -1.88 7.07 13.86
CA LEU A 143 -2.57 5.87 14.35
C LEU A 143 -3.15 6.08 15.75
N GLY A 144 -2.37 6.69 16.66
CA GLY A 144 -2.84 7.01 18.01
C GLY A 144 -4.05 7.96 18.01
N ALA A 145 -4.08 8.95 17.10
CA ALA A 145 -5.23 9.84 16.95
C ALA A 145 -6.50 9.13 16.45
N LEU A 146 -6.35 8.00 15.75
CA LEU A 146 -7.44 7.14 15.32
C LEU A 146 -7.81 6.05 16.33
N GLY A 147 -7.11 5.98 17.47
CA GLY A 147 -7.30 4.93 18.48
C GLY A 147 -6.67 3.58 18.11
N VAL A 148 -5.92 3.51 17.01
CA VAL A 148 -5.19 2.31 16.59
C VAL A 148 -3.99 2.10 17.53
N PRO A 149 -3.78 0.90 18.11
CA PRO A 149 -2.67 0.67 19.02
C PRO A 149 -1.32 0.95 18.37
N GLN A 150 -0.40 1.61 19.10
CA GLN A 150 0.97 1.82 18.61
C GLN A 150 1.72 0.50 18.35
N THR A 151 1.26 -0.59 18.97
CA THR A 151 1.77 -1.93 18.73
C THR A 151 1.30 -2.53 17.40
N ALA A 152 0.45 -1.86 16.62
CA ALA A 152 -0.05 -2.36 15.33
C ALA A 152 1.06 -2.74 14.35
N PHE A 153 2.22 -2.09 14.44
CA PHE A 153 3.41 -2.43 13.68
C PHE A 153 4.47 -3.10 14.56
N THR A 154 5.24 -4.01 13.96
CA THR A 154 6.40 -4.69 14.55
C THR A 154 7.58 -4.63 13.59
N THR A 155 8.80 -4.83 14.09
CA THR A 155 10.02 -4.93 13.24
C THR A 155 10.32 -6.34 12.78
N GLN A 156 9.49 -7.33 13.16
CA GLN A 156 9.68 -8.71 12.75
C GLN A 156 8.67 -9.06 11.66
N PRO A 157 9.10 -9.66 10.54
CA PRO A 157 8.16 -10.14 9.54
C PRO A 157 7.26 -11.21 10.14
N ARG A 158 6.07 -11.37 9.54
CA ARG A 158 5.16 -12.49 9.83
C ARG A 158 5.95 -13.80 9.82
N ARG A 159 5.90 -14.55 10.93
CA ARG A 159 6.41 -15.93 10.90
C ARG A 159 5.47 -16.72 9.98
N ARG A 160 5.92 -17.03 8.75
CA ARG A 160 5.21 -17.97 7.88
C ARG A 160 4.92 -19.23 8.69
N ARG A 161 3.65 -19.49 9.01
CA ARG A 161 3.24 -20.82 9.50
C ARG A 161 3.68 -21.80 8.42
N ARG A 162 4.66 -22.65 8.74
CA ARG A 162 5.02 -23.79 7.88
C ARG A 162 3.80 -24.70 7.83
N LEU A 163 2.94 -24.51 6.83
CA LEU A 163 1.85 -25.41 6.50
C LEU A 163 2.41 -26.63 5.75
N PHE A 164 3.40 -27.34 6.30
CA PHE A 164 3.74 -28.71 5.89
C PHE A 164 4.43 -29.43 7.05
N ALA A 165 3.65 -30.22 7.77
CA ALA A 165 4.12 -31.42 8.46
C ALA A 165 2.93 -32.37 8.61
N ARG A 166 2.67 -33.16 7.57
CA ARG A 166 2.35 -34.60 7.63
C ARG A 166 2.34 -35.19 6.23
#